data_AF-A0A959C6G3-F1
#
_entry.id   AF-A0A959C6G3-F1
#
_cell.length_a   1.000
_cell.length_b   1.000
_cell.length_c   1.000
_cell.angle_alpha   90.00
_cell.angle_beta   90.00
_cell.angle_gamma   90.00
#
_symmetry.space_group_name_H-M   'P 1'
#
loop_
_entity.id
_entity.type
_entity.pdbx_description
1 polymer ?
#
loop_
_entity_poly.entity_id
_entity_poly.type
_entity_poly.pdbx_seq_one_letter_code
_entity_poly.pdbx_strand_id
1 'polypeptide(L)' 'MNTNIGISDDHRKSVASLLNMLLADEFLLYVKTRNAHWNITGPHFSELHRFFEEQYEALDEVID' A
#
# COMPACT_ATOMS: atom_id res chain seq x y z
N MET A 1 -13.94 13.87 19.91
CA MET A 1 -13.81 12.61 20.66
C MET A 1 -12.33 12.39 20.92
N ASN A 2 -11.93 12.09 22.16
CA ASN A 2 -10.54 11.70 22.46
C ASN A 2 -10.44 10.18 22.52
N THR A 3 -9.59 9.61 21.67
CA THR A 3 -9.33 8.17 21.60
C THR A 3 -8.64 7.69 22.88
N ASN A 4 -9.33 6.89 23.70
CA ASN A 4 -8.82 6.40 24.97
C ASN A 4 -8.44 4.91 24.88
N ILE A 5 -7.21 4.65 24.43
CA ILE A 5 -6.64 3.29 24.23
C ILE A 5 -5.37 3.05 25.06
N GLY A 6 -5.15 3.85 26.11
CA GLY A 6 -3.97 3.70 26.99
C GLY A 6 -2.65 4.24 26.43
N ILE A 7 -2.68 4.99 25.32
CA ILE A 7 -1.50 5.66 24.72
C ILE A 7 -1.64 7.16 24.93
N SER A 8 -0.57 7.88 25.29
CA SER A 8 -0.59 9.34 25.46
C SER A 8 -0.91 10.08 24.15
N ASP A 9 -1.49 11.27 24.27
CA ASP A 9 -1.87 12.09 23.11
C ASP A 9 -0.70 12.37 22.16
N ASP A 10 0.48 12.67 22.71
CA ASP A 10 1.67 12.97 21.92
C ASP A 10 2.16 11.73 21.15
N HIS A 11 2.22 10.57 21.82
CA HIS A 11 2.59 9.32 21.15
C HIS A 11 1.58 8.94 20.07
N ARG A 12 0.27 9.11 20.32
CA ARG A 12 -0.76 8.84 19.30
C ARG A 12 -0.57 9.72 18.06
N LYS A 13 -0.29 11.02 18.23
CA LYS A 13 -0.02 11.94 17.12
C LYS A 13 1.20 11.53 16.31
N SER A 14 2.30 11.17 16.98
CA SER A 14 3.52 10.72 16.31
C SER A 14 3.30 9.43 15.51
N VAL A 15 2.63 8.43 16.09
CA VAL A 15 2.31 7.17 15.40
C VAL A 15 1.36 7.42 14.23
N ALA A 16 0.31 8.22 14.41
CA ALA A 16 -0.61 8.55 13.33
C ALA A 16 0.11 9.24 12.15
N SER A 17 1.06 10.14 12.43
CA SER A 17 1.87 10.78 11.37
C SER A 17 2.72 9.78 10.59
N LEU A 18 3.31 8.79 11.26
CA LEU A 18 4.11 7.76 10.61
C LEU A 18 3.26 6.81 9.77
N LEU A 19 2.12 6.36 10.33
CA LEU A 19 1.18 5.49 9.63
C LEU A 19 0.59 6.18 8.40
N ASN A 20 0.30 7.48 8.47
CA ASN A 20 -0.20 8.23 7.32
C ASN A 20 0.85 8.33 6.20
N MET A 21 2.13 8.47 6.54
CA MET A 21 3.21 8.49 5.56
C MET A 21 3.37 7.10 4.91
N LEU A 22 3.38 6.05 5.73
CA LEU A 22 3.43 4.67 5.25
C LEU A 22 2.25 4.33 4.34
N LEU A 23 1.03 4.66 4.73
CA LEU A 23 -0.17 4.44 3.93
C LEU A 23 -0.09 5.14 2.57
N ALA A 24 0.44 6.36 2.52
CA ALA A 24 0.63 7.09 1.26
C ALA A 24 1.66 6.39 0.34
N ASP A 25 2.75 5.88 0.90
CA ASP A 25 3.78 5.15 0.16
C ASP A 25 3.26 3.80 -0.37
N GLU A 26 2.55 3.03 0.47
CA GLU A 26 1.92 1.76 0.08
C GLU A 26 0.87 1.97 -1.01
N PHE A 27 0.02 2.99 -0.89
CA PHE A 27 -0.97 3.32 -1.91
C PHE A 27 -0.32 3.72 -3.25
N LEU A 28 0.77 4.49 -3.20
CA LEU A 28 1.52 4.82 -4.41
C LEU A 28 2.12 3.58 -5.06
N LEU A 29 2.64 2.65 -4.26
CA LEU A 29 3.19 1.38 -4.76
C LEU A 29 2.09 0.51 -5.39
N TYR A 30 0.93 0.40 -4.75
CA TYR A 30 -0.26 -0.29 -5.28
C TYR A 30 -0.68 0.25 -6.65
N VAL A 31 -0.77 1.57 -6.79
CA VAL A 31 -1.13 2.18 -8.08
C VAL A 31 -0.09 1.86 -9.15
N LYS A 32 1.20 1.86 -8.80
CA LYS A 32 2.29 1.54 -9.74
C LYS A 32 2.28 0.08 -10.17
N THR A 33 2.09 -0.86 -9.25
CA THR A 33 2.04 -2.30 -9.57
C THR A 33 0.82 -2.63 -10.42
N ARG A 34 -0.34 -2.06 -10.10
CA ARG A 34 -1.55 -2.20 -10.93
C ARG A 34 -1.40 -1.56 -12.31
N ASN A 35 -0.74 -0.40 -12.39
CA ASN A 35 -0.42 0.22 -13.68
C ASN A 35 0.51 -0.67 -14.52
N ALA A 36 1.53 -1.28 -13.92
CA ALA A 36 2.43 -2.20 -14.59
C ALA A 36 1.67 -3.45 -15.09
N HIS A 37 0.81 -4.05 -14.27
CA HIS A 37 -0.02 -5.18 -14.65
C HIS A 37 -0.85 -4.91 -15.92
N TRP A 38 -1.50 -3.75 -16.04
CA TRP A 38 -2.32 -3.43 -17.21
C TRP A 38 -1.53 -2.99 -18.46
N ASN A 39 -0.34 -2.40 -18.28
CA ASN A 39 0.40 -1.80 -19.40
C ASN A 39 1.63 -2.59 -19.86
N ILE A 40 2.00 -3.67 -19.16
CA ILE A 40 3.16 -4.50 -19.54
C ILE A 40 2.91 -5.20 -20.88
N THR A 41 3.94 -5.28 -21.71
CA THR A 41 3.93 -5.98 -23.00
C THR A 41 5.27 -6.67 -23.26
N GLY A 42 5.32 -7.60 -24.21
CA GLY A 42 6.55 -8.27 -24.65
C GLY A 42 6.57 -9.79 -24.40
N PRO A 43 7.71 -10.45 -24.69
CA PRO A 43 7.82 -11.92 -24.66
C PRO A 43 7.52 -12.56 -23.29
N HIS A 44 7.65 -11.80 -22.21
CA HIS A 44 7.42 -12.24 -20.83
C HIS A 44 6.07 -11.77 -20.27
N PHE A 45 5.12 -11.38 -21.13
CA PHE A 45 3.83 -10.81 -20.72
C PHE A 45 3.13 -11.63 -19.63
N SER A 46 2.90 -12.93 -19.84
CA SER A 46 2.12 -13.75 -18.92
C SER A 46 2.75 -13.86 -17.52
N GLU A 47 4.08 -13.98 -17.45
CA GLU A 47 4.80 -14.06 -16.18
C GLU A 47 4.75 -12.74 -15.41
N LEU A 48 5.08 -11.64 -16.09
CA LEU A 48 5.11 -10.31 -15.48
C LEU A 48 3.70 -9.81 -15.11
N HIS A 49 2.70 -10.09 -15.95
CA HIS A 49 1.31 -9.73 -15.69
C HIS A 49 0.80 -10.38 -14.40
N ARG A 50 1.04 -11.69 -14.22
CA ARG A 50 0.70 -12.41 -12.98
C ARG A 50 1.53 -11.94 -11.78
N PHE A 51 2.83 -11.69 -11.98
CA PHE A 51 3.69 -11.17 -10.91
C PHE A 51 3.21 -9.81 -10.37
N PHE A 52 2.78 -8.90 -11.25
CA PHE A 52 2.24 -7.62 -10.80
C PHE A 52 0.83 -7.73 -10.19
N GLU A 53 0.03 -8.71 -10.62
CA GLU A 53 -1.25 -9.06 -10.00
C GLU A 53 -1.07 -9.49 -8.54
N GLU A 54 -0.24 -10.50 -8.31
CA GLU A 54 0.07 -11.00 -6.96
C GLU A 54 0.55 -9.87 -6.02
N GLN A 55 1.32 -8.91 -6.55
CA GLN A 55 1.78 -7.78 -5.75
C GLN A 55 0.69 -6.75 -5.44
N TYR A 56 -0.13 -6.32 -6.42
CA TYR A 56 -1.14 -5.31 -6.12
C TYR A 56 -2.26 -5.88 -5.24
N GLU A 57 -2.58 -7.18 -5.34
CA GLU A 57 -3.55 -7.83 -4.45
C GLU A 57 -3.03 -7.87 -3.01
N ALA A 58 -1.75 -8.22 -2.82
CA ALA A 58 -1.14 -8.17 -1.50
C ALA A 58 -1.10 -6.75 -0.90
N LEU A 59 -0.89 -5.73 -1.73
CA LEU A 59 -0.90 -4.33 -1.30
C LEU A 59 -2.32 -3.83 -0.97
N ASP A 60 -3.34 -4.33 -1.66
CA ASP A 60 -4.75 -4.00 -1.37
C ASP A 60 -5.10 -4.36 0.08
N GLU A 61 -4.70 -5.56 0.53
CA GLU A 61 -4.86 -6.05 1.91
C GLU A 61 -4.03 -5.27 2.94
N VAL A 62 -2.92 -4.64 2.55
CA VAL A 62 -2.09 -3.81 3.44
C VAL A 62 -2.68 -2.42 3.63
N ILE A 63 -3.43 -1.94 2.63
CA ILE A 63 -4.00 -0.59 2.61
C ILE A 63 -5.33 -0.51 3.38
N ASP A 64 -6.14 -1.58 3.39
CA ASP A 64 -7.41 -1.68 4.14
C ASP A 64 -7.22 -1.65 5.67
#